data_AF-M5UKD3-F1
#
_entry.id   AF-M5UKD3-F1
#
_cell.length_a   1.000
_cell.length_b   1.000
_cell.length_c   1.000
_cell.angle_alpha   90.00
_cell.angle_beta   90.00
_cell.angle_gamma   90.00
#
_symmetry.space_group_name_H-M   'P 1'
#
loop_
_entity.id
_entity.type
_entity.pdbx_description
1 polymer ?
#
loop_
_entity_poly.entity_id
_entity_poly.type
_entity_poly.pdbx_seq_one_letter_code
_entity_poly.pdbx_strand_id
1 'polypeptide(L)'
;MLGQREGEIKDQEFRRVNVDTTVQEKAIAFPTDARLYHKMRQALVKEASKEKIQLRQSYKRKSKLAFIKQGRYFHAKQIKRVNKETKRLKTYLGCVKRDIERKVENPNIRLKSLLEISERILTKLKIVKIKSIVSILRKWNVFLRVNLIRGMSSAVKLV
;
A
#
# COMPACT_ATOMS: atom_id res chain seq x y z
N MET A 1 12.99 -39.16 30.20
CA MET A 1 13.67 -38.06 30.94
C MET A 1 15.04 -38.55 31.37
N LEU A 2 15.98 -38.73 30.44
CA LEU A 2 17.36 -39.17 30.73
C LEU A 2 18.30 -37.95 30.85
N GLY A 3 18.22 -37.01 29.91
CA GLY A 3 19.07 -35.80 29.90
C GLY A 3 18.86 -34.81 31.07
N GLN A 4 17.74 -34.87 31.80
CA GLN A 4 17.53 -34.05 33.00
C GLN A 4 18.22 -34.64 34.23
N ARG A 5 18.46 -35.96 34.24
CA ARG A 5 19.19 -36.66 35.31
C ARG A 5 20.69 -36.53 35.15
N GLU A 6 21.16 -36.38 33.92
CA GLU A 6 22.58 -36.26 33.56
C GLU A 6 23.11 -34.81 33.66
N GLY A 7 22.25 -33.83 33.95
CA GLY A 7 22.68 -32.43 34.18
C GLY A 7 23.09 -31.65 32.92
N GLU A 8 22.87 -32.24 31.74
CA GLU A 8 23.21 -31.66 30.44
C GLU A 8 22.37 -30.42 30.09
N ILE A 9 21.17 -30.27 30.67
CA ILE A 9 20.20 -29.23 30.32
C ILE A 9 19.89 -28.39 31.57
N LYS A 10 20.18 -27.09 31.52
CA LYS A 10 19.90 -26.15 32.62
C LYS A 10 18.41 -25.80 32.66
N ASP A 11 17.83 -25.65 33.85
CA ASP A 11 16.41 -25.28 34.03
C ASP A 11 15.99 -23.97 33.32
N GLN A 12 16.94 -23.09 33.03
CA GLN A 12 16.70 -21.87 32.27
C GLN A 12 16.40 -22.11 30.78
N GLU A 13 16.84 -23.24 30.20
CA GLU A 13 16.60 -23.58 28.80
C GLU A 13 15.13 -23.96 28.55
N PHE A 14 14.45 -24.53 29.54
CA PHE A 14 13.00 -24.80 29.48
C PHE A 14 12.14 -23.52 29.50
N ARG A 15 12.67 -22.37 29.94
CA ARG A 15 11.93 -21.09 29.89
C ARG A 15 11.82 -20.54 28.48
N ARG A 16 12.70 -20.96 27.56
CA ARG A 16 12.59 -20.70 26.12
C ARG A 16 12.12 -21.98 25.44
N VAL A 17 10.81 -22.12 25.33
CA VAL A 17 10.25 -23.04 24.34
C VAL A 17 10.54 -22.43 22.97
N ASN A 18 11.63 -22.86 22.33
CA ASN A 18 11.77 -22.74 20.89
C ASN A 18 10.72 -23.66 20.30
N VAL A 19 9.50 -23.15 20.11
CA VAL A 19 8.55 -23.83 19.25
C VAL A 19 9.15 -23.70 17.86
N ASP A 20 9.79 -24.76 17.38
CA ASP A 20 10.15 -24.95 15.98
C ASP A 20 8.86 -25.02 15.15
N THR A 21 8.16 -23.89 15.08
CA THR A 21 7.17 -23.66 14.04
C THR A 21 7.98 -23.52 12.78
N THR A 22 8.06 -24.60 12.01
CA THR A 22 8.42 -24.50 10.60
C THR A 22 7.46 -23.48 10.00
N VAL A 23 7.93 -22.24 9.84
CA VAL A 23 7.16 -21.20 9.17
C VAL A 23 7.06 -21.64 7.73
N GLN A 24 5.96 -22.31 7.40
CA GLN A 24 5.63 -22.53 6.01
C GLN A 24 5.57 -21.16 5.34
N GLU A 25 6.33 -20.97 4.26
CA GLU A 25 6.18 -19.78 3.44
C GLU A 25 4.73 -19.73 2.98
N LYS A 26 3.95 -18.85 3.61
CA LYS A 26 2.58 -18.63 3.21
C LYS A 26 2.69 -18.03 1.81
N ALA A 27 2.14 -18.72 0.81
CA ALA A 27 2.09 -18.26 -0.58
C ALA A 27 1.16 -17.03 -0.75
N ILE A 28 1.36 -16.00 0.07
CA ILE A 28 0.68 -14.71 -0.02
C ILE A 28 1.61 -13.78 -0.78
N ALA A 29 1.24 -13.47 -2.01
CA ALA A 29 1.85 -12.36 -2.71
C ALA A 29 1.58 -11.04 -1.97
N PHE A 30 2.64 -10.27 -1.69
CA PHE A 30 2.52 -8.94 -1.11
C PHE A 30 1.58 -8.06 -1.95
N PRO A 31 0.70 -7.26 -1.31
CA PRO A 31 -0.28 -6.47 -2.02
C PRO A 31 0.40 -5.35 -2.83
N THR A 32 0.44 -5.51 -4.15
CA THR A 32 0.82 -4.42 -5.06
C THR A 32 -0.36 -3.46 -5.26
N ASP A 33 -0.08 -2.16 -5.30
CA ASP A 33 -1.07 -1.11 -5.55
C ASP A 33 -1.97 -1.39 -6.77
N ALA A 34 -1.39 -1.89 -7.88
CA ALA A 34 -2.13 -2.24 -9.09
C ALA A 34 -3.16 -3.36 -8.86
N ARG A 35 -2.77 -4.42 -8.14
CA ARG A 35 -3.66 -5.55 -7.80
C ARG A 35 -4.78 -5.08 -6.87
N LEU A 36 -4.44 -4.23 -5.91
CA LEU A 36 -5.38 -3.65 -4.95
C LEU A 36 -6.47 -2.82 -5.66
N TYR A 37 -6.10 -1.91 -6.55
CA TYR A 37 -7.08 -1.12 -7.32
C TYR A 37 -7.98 -1.98 -8.20
N HIS A 38 -7.39 -2.95 -8.90
CA HIS A 38 -8.15 -3.83 -9.79
C HIS A 38 -9.17 -4.67 -9.02
N LYS A 39 -8.74 -5.31 -7.92
CA LYS A 39 -9.60 -6.13 -7.06
C LYS A 39 -10.69 -5.31 -6.38
N MET A 40 -10.36 -4.12 -5.86
CA MET A 40 -11.35 -3.26 -5.21
C MET A 40 -12.43 -2.80 -6.20
N ARG A 41 -12.04 -2.43 -7.43
CA ARG A 41 -13.00 -2.10 -8.49
C ARG A 41 -13.88 -3.29 -8.87
N GLN A 42 -13.34 -4.51 -8.89
CA GLN A 42 -14.13 -5.72 -9.12
C GLN A 42 -15.16 -5.96 -8.01
N ALA A 43 -14.75 -5.80 -6.75
CA ALA A 43 -15.63 -5.95 -5.59
C ALA A 43 -16.79 -4.95 -5.63
N LEU A 44 -16.50 -3.66 -5.83
CA LEU A 44 -17.52 -2.62 -5.94
C LEU A 44 -18.52 -2.88 -7.07
N VAL A 45 -18.05 -3.25 -8.26
CA VAL A 45 -18.94 -3.56 -9.39
C VAL A 45 -19.79 -4.81 -9.13
N LYS A 46 -19.24 -5.81 -8.44
CA LYS A 46 -19.99 -7.02 -8.08
C LYS A 46 -21.12 -6.70 -7.10
N GLU A 47 -20.84 -5.92 -6.05
CA GLU A 47 -21.89 -5.53 -5.09
C GLU A 47 -22.90 -4.58 -5.73
N ALA A 48 -22.45 -3.59 -6.52
CA ALA A 48 -23.36 -2.69 -7.25
C ALA A 48 -24.31 -3.46 -8.20
N SER A 49 -23.82 -4.52 -8.85
CA SER A 49 -24.67 -5.37 -9.70
C SER A 49 -25.71 -6.16 -8.90
N LYS A 50 -25.42 -6.57 -7.67
CA LYS A 50 -26.39 -7.26 -6.79
C LYS A 50 -27.48 -6.30 -6.33
N GLU A 51 -27.10 -5.06 -6.03
CA GLU A 51 -28.02 -3.98 -5.66
C GLU A 51 -28.75 -3.37 -6.86
N LYS A 52 -28.59 -3.94 -8.06
CA LYS A 52 -29.20 -3.48 -9.32
C LYS A 52 -28.90 -2.01 -9.67
N ILE A 53 -27.77 -1.49 -9.18
CA ILE A 53 -27.31 -0.13 -9.48
C ILE A 53 -26.74 -0.11 -10.90
N GLN A 54 -27.38 0.65 -11.80
CA GLN A 54 -26.88 0.83 -13.15
C GLN A 54 -25.68 1.79 -13.16
N LEU A 55 -24.47 1.24 -13.27
CA LEU A 55 -23.24 2.03 -13.40
C LEU A 55 -23.11 2.62 -14.80
N ARG A 56 -22.69 3.89 -14.91
CA ARG A 56 -22.42 4.54 -16.19
C ARG A 56 -21.36 3.77 -16.97
N GLN A 57 -20.30 3.36 -16.27
CA GLN A 57 -19.25 2.52 -16.83
C GLN A 57 -18.67 1.62 -15.75
N SER A 58 -18.59 0.33 -16.06
CA SER A 58 -17.96 -0.61 -15.14
C SER A 58 -16.42 -0.59 -15.25
N TYR A 59 -15.82 -0.27 -16.40
CA TYR A 59 -14.37 -0.39 -16.67
C TYR A 59 -13.79 -1.83 -16.61
N LYS A 60 -14.61 -2.89 -16.68
CA LYS A 60 -14.16 -4.30 -16.58
C LYS A 60 -13.02 -4.61 -17.57
N ARG A 61 -13.22 -4.31 -18.86
CA ARG A 61 -12.25 -4.58 -19.94
C ARG A 61 -11.00 -3.71 -19.82
N LYS A 62 -11.17 -2.39 -19.65
CA LYS A 62 -10.07 -1.41 -19.57
C LYS A 62 -9.17 -1.68 -18.37
N SER A 63 -9.75 -2.01 -17.22
CA SER A 63 -9.00 -2.33 -16.00
C SER A 63 -8.21 -3.63 -16.13
N LYS A 64 -8.79 -4.69 -16.71
CA LYS A 64 -8.06 -5.94 -16.99
C LYS A 64 -6.85 -5.71 -17.91
N LEU A 65 -7.04 -4.96 -19.00
CA LEU A 65 -5.97 -4.66 -19.93
C LEU A 65 -4.84 -3.84 -19.28
N ALA A 66 -5.19 -2.81 -18.51
CA ALA A 66 -4.22 -2.00 -17.79
C ALA A 66 -3.43 -2.83 -16.76
N PHE A 67 -4.08 -3.75 -16.06
CA PHE A 67 -3.43 -4.66 -15.11
C PHE A 67 -2.43 -5.60 -15.79
N ILE A 68 -2.80 -6.21 -16.92
CA ILE A 68 -1.88 -7.08 -17.68
C ILE A 68 -0.69 -6.27 -18.21
N LYS A 69 -0.92 -5.08 -18.77
CA LYS A 69 0.14 -4.19 -19.25
C LYS A 69 1.08 -3.78 -18.13
N GLN A 70 0.55 -3.43 -16.96
CA GLN A 70 1.33 -3.07 -15.79
C GLN A 70 2.29 -4.20 -15.40
N GLY A 71 1.82 -5.45 -15.36
CA GLY A 71 2.66 -6.62 -15.08
C GLY A 71 3.75 -6.83 -16.14
N ARG A 72 3.40 -6.76 -17.43
CA ARG A 72 4.39 -6.88 -18.53
C ARG A 72 5.47 -5.81 -18.47
N TYR A 73 5.09 -4.55 -18.24
CA TYR A 73 6.05 -3.46 -18.09
C TYR A 73 6.91 -3.60 -16.83
N PHE A 74 6.36 -4.19 -15.76
CA PHE A 74 7.10 -4.46 -14.54
C PHE A 74 8.20 -5.49 -14.77
N HIS A 75 7.88 -6.61 -15.43
CA HIS A 75 8.88 -7.62 -15.82
C HIS A 75 9.95 -7.04 -16.75
N ALA A 76 9.56 -6.18 -17.70
CA ALA A 76 10.49 -5.48 -18.58
C ALA A 76 11.24 -4.30 -17.92
N LYS A 77 11.10 -4.09 -16.60
CA LYS A 77 11.71 -2.98 -15.83
C LYS A 77 11.38 -1.57 -16.35
N GLN A 78 10.27 -1.41 -17.09
CA GLN A 78 9.82 -0.14 -17.67
C GLN A 78 8.99 0.69 -16.66
N ILE A 79 9.64 1.18 -15.60
CA ILE A 79 9.00 1.81 -14.43
C ILE A 79 8.04 2.96 -14.80
N LYS A 80 8.41 3.83 -15.76
CA LYS A 80 7.55 4.94 -16.21
C LYS A 80 6.20 4.43 -16.74
N ARG A 81 6.21 3.34 -17.50
CA ARG A 81 5.00 2.72 -18.06
C ARG A 81 4.20 1.97 -17.01
N VAL A 82 4.87 1.27 -16.09
CA VAL A 82 4.24 0.65 -14.91
C VAL A 82 3.43 1.69 -14.14
N ASN A 83 4.05 2.82 -13.78
CA ASN A 83 3.40 3.88 -13.02
C ASN A 83 2.21 4.50 -13.78
N LYS A 84 2.30 4.61 -15.11
CA LYS A 84 1.19 5.10 -15.95
C LYS A 84 -0.02 4.16 -15.90
N GLU A 85 0.19 2.86 -16.00
CA GLU A 85 -0.91 1.88 -15.92
C GLU A 85 -1.48 1.78 -14.49
N THR A 86 -0.63 1.84 -13.44
CA THR A 86 -1.10 1.91 -12.05
C THR A 86 -1.97 3.15 -11.80
N LYS A 87 -1.59 4.32 -12.35
CA LYS A 87 -2.43 5.53 -12.29
C LYS A 87 -3.78 5.34 -12.99
N ARG A 88 -3.82 4.69 -14.16
CA ARG A 88 -5.08 4.36 -14.85
C ARG A 88 -5.98 3.47 -14.02
N LEU A 89 -5.43 2.44 -13.38
CA LEU A 89 -6.17 1.57 -12.46
C LEU A 89 -6.76 2.35 -11.28
N LYS A 90 -5.98 3.26 -10.69
CA LYS A 90 -6.46 4.17 -9.63
C LYS A 90 -7.62 5.04 -10.12
N THR A 91 -7.51 5.61 -11.33
CA THR A 91 -8.57 6.43 -11.93
C THR A 91 -9.85 5.62 -12.14
N TYR A 92 -9.75 4.40 -12.66
CA TYR A 92 -10.94 3.55 -12.87
C TYR A 92 -11.64 3.21 -11.57
N LEU A 93 -10.90 2.86 -10.52
CA LEU A 93 -11.48 2.66 -9.18
C LEU A 93 -12.19 3.92 -8.70
N GLY A 94 -11.52 5.08 -8.78
CA GLY A 94 -12.09 6.35 -8.32
C GLY A 94 -13.31 6.80 -9.13
N CYS A 95 -13.39 6.47 -10.43
CA CYS A 95 -14.58 6.72 -11.24
C CYS A 95 -15.76 5.86 -10.79
N VAL A 96 -15.54 4.56 -10.56
CA VAL A 96 -16.58 3.63 -10.11
C VAL A 96 -17.09 4.01 -8.71
N LYS A 97 -16.18 4.30 -7.77
CA LYS A 97 -16.53 4.76 -6.42
C LYS A 97 -17.47 5.97 -6.46
N ARG A 98 -17.06 7.02 -7.19
CA ARG A 98 -17.86 8.26 -7.31
C ARG A 98 -19.20 8.05 -8.01
N ASP A 99 -19.28 7.15 -9.00
CA ASP A 99 -20.54 6.87 -9.68
C ASP A 99 -21.53 6.14 -8.76
N ILE A 100 -21.03 5.23 -7.90
CA ILE A 100 -21.83 4.58 -6.86
C ILE A 100 -22.29 5.61 -5.82
N GLU A 101 -21.39 6.42 -5.27
CA GLU A 101 -21.71 7.43 -4.25
C GLU A 101 -22.73 8.47 -4.73
N ARG A 102 -22.76 8.78 -6.03
CA ARG A 102 -23.76 9.69 -6.59
C ARG A 102 -25.15 9.06 -6.77
N LYS A 103 -25.24 7.74 -6.80
CA LYS A 103 -26.48 7.01 -7.09
C LYS A 103 -27.12 6.39 -5.85
N VAL A 104 -26.39 6.35 -4.75
CA VAL A 104 -26.79 5.64 -3.54
C VAL A 104 -26.63 6.56 -2.35
N GLU A 105 -27.75 7.03 -1.81
CA GLU A 105 -27.79 7.81 -0.58
C GLU A 105 -27.63 6.91 0.65
N ASN A 106 -28.33 5.76 0.67
CA ASN A 106 -28.28 4.77 1.75
C ASN A 106 -27.77 3.40 1.26
N PRO A 107 -26.44 3.18 1.23
CA PRO A 107 -25.87 1.92 0.79
C PRO A 107 -26.07 0.80 1.82
N ASN A 108 -26.16 -0.44 1.33
CA ASN A 108 -26.11 -1.63 2.18
C ASN A 108 -24.81 -1.64 3.00
N ILE A 109 -24.83 -2.25 4.19
CA ILE A 109 -23.71 -2.40 5.12
C ILE A 109 -22.45 -2.91 4.39
N ARG A 110 -22.61 -3.90 3.51
CA ARG A 110 -21.51 -4.47 2.72
C ARG A 110 -20.95 -3.49 1.69
N LEU A 111 -21.80 -2.73 1.00
CA LEU A 111 -21.34 -1.72 0.05
C LEU A 111 -20.67 -0.55 0.78
N LYS A 112 -21.22 -0.11 1.91
CA LYS A 112 -20.66 0.94 2.77
C LYS A 112 -19.24 0.61 3.23
N SER A 113 -19.03 -0.60 3.76
CA SER A 113 -17.69 -1.05 4.17
C SER A 113 -16.71 -1.09 2.99
N LEU A 114 -17.13 -1.54 1.81
CA LEU A 114 -16.28 -1.52 0.61
C LEU A 114 -15.96 -0.10 0.13
N LEU A 115 -16.90 0.83 0.20
CA LEU A 115 -16.69 2.23 -0.13
C LEU A 115 -15.65 2.85 0.82
N GLU A 116 -15.76 2.59 2.13
CA GLU A 116 -14.78 3.05 3.13
C GLU A 116 -13.39 2.46 2.88
N ILE A 117 -13.28 1.16 2.61
CA ILE A 117 -11.99 0.54 2.27
C ILE A 117 -11.43 1.16 0.99
N SER A 118 -12.27 1.40 -0.01
CA SER A 118 -11.85 2.04 -1.27
C SER A 118 -11.35 3.47 -1.07
N GLU A 119 -11.99 4.24 -0.17
CA GLU A 119 -11.56 5.57 0.26
C GLU A 119 -10.16 5.50 0.88
N ARG A 120 -9.97 4.59 1.85
CA ARG A 120 -8.69 4.37 2.54
C ARG A 120 -7.58 4.00 1.55
N ILE A 121 -7.89 3.17 0.56
CA ILE A 121 -6.94 2.77 -0.50
C ILE A 121 -6.55 3.96 -1.39
N LEU A 122 -7.50 4.83 -1.73
CA LEU A 122 -7.23 6.00 -2.57
C LEU A 122 -6.49 7.12 -1.82
N THR A 123 -6.74 7.26 -0.51
CA THR A 123 -6.18 8.28 0.40
C THR A 123 -4.82 7.88 1.01
N LYS A 124 -4.55 6.61 1.35
CA LYS A 124 -3.23 6.17 1.85
C LYS A 124 -2.08 6.60 0.92
N LEU A 125 -2.31 6.57 -0.39
CA LEU A 125 -1.34 7.09 -1.37
C LEU A 125 -1.03 8.59 -1.26
N LYS A 126 -1.98 9.41 -0.80
CA LYS A 126 -1.77 10.85 -0.62
C LYS A 126 -0.92 11.10 0.63
N ILE A 127 -1.24 10.43 1.75
CA ILE A 127 -0.55 10.61 3.04
C ILE A 127 0.91 10.15 2.97
N VAL A 128 1.21 9.01 2.35
CA VAL A 128 2.59 8.53 2.20
C VAL A 128 3.45 9.50 1.38
N LYS A 129 2.90 10.06 0.29
CA LYS A 129 3.58 11.08 -0.52
C LYS A 129 3.85 12.37 0.26
N ILE A 130 2.85 12.88 0.99
CA ILE A 130 3.00 14.08 1.82
C ILE A 130 4.06 13.84 2.90
N LYS A 131 4.01 12.70 3.62
CA LYS A 131 5.02 12.34 4.62
C LYS A 131 6.43 12.25 4.03
N SER A 132 6.58 11.70 2.83
CA SER A 132 7.88 11.65 2.13
C SER A 132 8.39 13.05 1.79
N ILE A 133 7.54 13.94 1.26
CA ILE A 133 7.90 15.32 0.95
C ILE A 133 8.27 16.08 2.22
N VAL A 134 7.46 15.97 3.28
CA VAL A 134 7.74 16.60 4.58
C VAL A 134 9.03 16.05 5.21
N SER A 135 9.33 14.76 5.05
CA SER A 135 10.59 14.16 5.49
C SER A 135 11.78 14.69 4.68
N ILE A 136 11.65 14.80 3.36
CA ILE A 136 12.69 15.40 2.50
C ILE A 136 12.91 16.86 2.87
N LEU A 137 11.85 17.66 3.02
CA LEU A 137 11.94 19.07 3.42
C LEU A 137 12.54 19.23 4.81
N ARG A 138 12.19 18.38 5.79
CA ARG A 138 12.82 18.36 7.12
C ARG A 138 14.31 18.03 7.01
N LYS A 139 14.69 17.05 6.20
CA LYS A 139 16.09 16.66 5.97
C LYS A 139 16.89 17.76 5.28
N TRP A 140 16.29 18.43 4.30
CA TRP A 140 16.86 19.61 3.63
C TRP A 140 17.00 20.81 4.58
N ASN A 141 16.02 21.05 5.45
CA ASN A 141 16.07 22.15 6.41
C ASN A 141 17.16 21.90 7.48
N VAL A 142 17.31 20.65 7.95
CA VAL A 142 18.43 20.25 8.82
C VAL A 142 19.79 20.41 8.09
N PHE A 143 19.88 19.98 6.84
CA PHE A 143 21.10 20.11 6.02
C PHE A 143 21.49 21.59 5.81
N LEU A 144 20.53 22.45 5.50
CA LEU A 144 20.73 23.90 5.38
C LEU A 144 21.19 24.51 6.71
N ARG A 145 20.58 24.14 7.84
CA ARG A 145 21.00 24.61 9.17
C ARG A 145 22.45 24.22 9.50
N VAL A 146 22.84 22.98 9.22
CA VAL A 146 24.20 22.48 9.49
C VAL A 146 25.24 23.17 8.60
N ASN A 147 24.93 23.39 7.31
CA ASN A 147 25.86 24.06 6.39
C ASN A 147 25.94 25.58 6.61
N LEU A 148 24.87 26.22 7.08
CA LEU A 148 24.90 27.65 7.44
C LEU A 148 25.77 27.88 8.69
N ILE A 149 25.68 26.99 9.69
CA ILE A 149 26.49 27.07 10.93
C ILE A 149 27.98 26.81 10.64
N ARG A 150 28.30 25.90 9.69
CA ARG A 150 29.69 25.66 9.25
C ARG A 150 30.28 26.82 8.43
N GLY A 151 29.47 27.52 7.64
CA GLY A 151 29.91 28.71 6.88
C GLY A 151 30.23 29.91 7.77
N MET A 152 29.52 30.08 8.89
CA MET A 152 29.76 31.19 9.83
C MET A 152 31.01 31.00 10.70
N SER A 153 31.45 29.76 10.94
CA SER A 153 32.63 29.48 11.78
C SER A 153 33.96 29.74 11.07
N SER A 154 33.98 29.80 9.73
CA SER A 154 35.19 30.11 8.93
C SER A 154 35.41 31.62 8.75
N ALA A 155 34.39 32.45 8.98
CA ALA A 155 34.47 33.90 8.85
C ALA A 155 34.92 34.62 10.14
N VAL A 156 34.97 33.92 11.28
CA VAL A 156 35.30 34.50 12.61
C VAL A 156 36.77 34.24 13.02
N LYS A 157 37.58 33.63 12.15
CA LYS A 157 39.02 33.36 12.39
C LYS A 157 39.98 34.33 11.67
N LEU A 158 39.47 35.46 11.17
CA LEU A 158 40.28 36.53 10.56
C LEU A 158 40.03 37.86 11.28
N VAL A 159 40.38 37.92 12.57
CA VAL A 159 40.73 39.12 13.34
C VAL A 159 41.79 38.68 14.33
#